data_AF-W4DMU5-F1
#
_entry.id   AF-W4DMU5-F1
#
_cell.length_a   1.000
_cell.length_b   1.000
_cell.length_c   1.000
_cell.angle_alpha   90.00
_cell.angle_beta   90.00
_cell.angle_gamma   90.00
#
_symmetry.space_group_name_H-M   'P 1'
#
loop_
_entity.id
_entity.type
_entity.pdbx_description
1 polymer ?
#
loop_
_entity_poly.entity_id
_entity_poly.type
_entity_poly.pdbx_seq_one_letter_code
_entity_poly.pdbx_strand_id
1 'polypeptide(L)' 'MKMAMILSILLLSCGIIIFEFRGSKDKKARKVIAGITFAAAGLTILLLFQPGLPGPTELVKLLFGRIDLIMK' A
#
# COMPACT_ATOMS: atom_id res chain seq x y z
N MET A 1 10.42 -4.85 -18.49
CA MET A 1 9.61 -5.57 -17.48
C MET A 1 9.16 -4.67 -16.32
N LYS A 2 10.08 -3.99 -15.60
CA LYS A 2 9.71 -3.09 -14.47
C LYS A 2 8.70 -2.00 -14.84
N MET A 3 8.85 -1.37 -16.01
CA MET A 3 7.91 -0.33 -16.47
C MET A 3 6.48 -0.85 -16.70
N ALA A 4 6.33 -2.07 -17.22
CA ALA A 4 5.01 -2.69 -17.38
C ALA A 4 4.35 -2.95 -16.02
N MET A 5 5.12 -3.45 -15.05
CA MET A 5 4.63 -3.66 -13.69
C MET A 5 4.22 -2.36 -13.00
N ILE A 6 5.02 -1.29 -13.14
CA ILE A 6 4.66 0.04 -12.62
C ILE A 6 3.36 0.54 -13.24
N LEU A 7 3.20 0.38 -14.56
CA LEU A 7 1.99 0.78 -15.27
C LEU A 7 0.76 0.01 -14.77
N SER A 8 0.89 -1.30 -14.55
CA SER A 8 -0.16 -2.13 -13.96
C SER A 8 -0.52 -1.70 -12.53
N ILE A 9 0.47 -1.37 -11.69
CA ILE A 9 0.25 -0.88 -10.32
C ILE A 9 -0.51 0.44 -10.33
N LEU A 10 -0.14 1.37 -11.22
CA LEU A 10 -0.82 2.65 -11.36
C LEU A 10 -2.26 2.50 -11.86
N LEU A 11 -2.49 1.64 -12.86
CA LEU A 11 -3.83 1.33 -13.36
C LEU A 11 -4.71 0.72 -12.27
N LEU A 12 -4.18 -0.23 -11.51
CA LEU A 12 -4.91 -0.86 -10.40
C LEU A 12 -5.25 0.17 -9.31
N SER A 13 -4.29 1.00 -8.93
CA SER A 13 -4.48 2.06 -7.94
C SER A 13 -5.54 3.07 -8.38
N CYS A 14 -5.52 3.46 -9.65
CA CYS A 14 -6.52 4.35 -10.22
C CYS A 14 -7.91 3.71 -10.23
N GLY A 15 -7.99 2.41 -10.56
CA GLY A 15 -9.24 1.64 -10.50
C GLY A 15 -9.87 1.61 -9.11
N ILE A 16 -9.06 1.37 -8.07
CA ILE A 16 -9.52 1.37 -6.67
C ILE A 16 -10.09 2.74 -6.30
N ILE A 17 -9.35 3.82 -6.62
CA ILE A 17 -9.79 5.19 -6.31
C ILE A 17 -11.09 5.53 -7.02
N ILE A 18 -11.21 5.24 -8.32
CA ILE A 18 -12.42 5.52 -9.10
C ILE A 18 -13.61 4.74 -8.55
N PHE A 19 -13.43 3.46 -8.24
CA PHE A 19 -14.50 2.62 -7.70
C PHE A 19 -14.98 3.13 -6.34
N GLU A 20 -14.06 3.47 -5.44
CA GLU A 20 -14.38 4.03 -4.14
C GLU A 20 -15.07 5.40 -4.26
N PHE A 21 -14.67 6.22 -5.23
CA PHE A 21 -15.31 7.50 -5.50
C PHE A 21 -16.74 7.37 -6.03
N ARG A 22 -17.08 6.26 -6.71
CA ARG A 22 -18.43 5.97 -7.18
C ARG A 22 -19.30 5.33 -6.11
N GLY A 23 -18.74 4.46 -5.26
CA GLY A 23 -19.48 3.72 -4.23
C GLY A 23 -19.72 4.50 -2.94
N SER A 24 -18.77 5.33 -2.51
CA SER A 24 -18.80 5.97 -1.18
C SER A 24 -19.20 7.44 -1.25
N LYS A 25 -20.29 7.81 -0.55
CA LYS A 25 -20.68 9.22 -0.38
C LYS A 25 -19.82 9.94 0.65
N ASP A 26 -19.16 9.22 1.55
CA ASP A 26 -18.35 9.83 2.60
C ASP A 26 -17.02 10.38 2.04
N LYS A 27 -16.81 11.69 2.19
CA LYS A 27 -15.61 12.37 1.71
C LYS A 27 -14.37 12.03 2.57
N LYS A 28 -14.55 11.68 3.85
CA LYS A 28 -13.44 11.29 4.73
C LYS A 28 -12.92 9.90 4.34
N ALA A 29 -13.81 8.94 4.17
CA ALA A 29 -13.45 7.58 3.75
C ALA A 29 -12.66 7.59 2.43
N ARG A 30 -13.13 8.35 1.44
CA ARG A 30 -12.46 8.50 0.13
C ARG A 30 -11.04 9.05 0.25
N LYS A 31 -10.80 10.04 1.11
CA LYS A 31 -9.45 10.58 1.35
C LYS A 31 -8.53 9.56 2.00
N VAL A 32 -9.03 8.83 3.00
CA VAL A 32 -8.26 7.78 3.69
C VAL A 32 -7.89 6.66 2.73
N ILE A 33 -8.85 6.15 1.95
CA ILE A 33 -8.62 5.07 1.01
C ILE A 33 -7.68 5.49 -0.12
N ALA A 34 -7.85 6.69 -0.67
CA ALA A 34 -6.90 7.23 -1.64
C ALA A 34 -5.48 7.32 -1.06
N GLY A 35 -5.34 7.78 0.18
CA GLY A 35 -4.06 7.85 0.87
C GLY A 35 -3.42 6.48 1.08
N ILE A 36 -4.17 5.49 1.57
CA ILE A 36 -3.70 4.12 1.77
C ILE A 36 -3.29 3.49 0.44
N THR A 37 -4.10 3.67 -0.60
CA THR A 37 -3.83 3.15 -1.94
C THR A 37 -2.54 3.74 -2.50
N PHE A 38 -2.32 5.05 -2.33
CA PHE A 38 -1.12 5.73 -2.80
C PHE A 38 0.14 5.27 -2.03
N ALA A 39 0.03 5.10 -0.71
CA ALA A 39 1.13 4.58 0.11
C ALA A 39 1.49 3.14 -0.29
N ALA A 40 0.50 2.29 -0.53
CA ALA A 40 0.71 0.91 -0.97
C ALA A 40 1.35 0.84 -2.37
N ALA A 41 0.89 1.66 -3.31
CA ALA A 41 1.47 1.77 -4.64
C ALA A 41 2.95 2.21 -4.58
N GLY A 42 3.24 3.23 -3.76
CA GLY A 42 4.61 3.71 -3.54
C GLY A 42 5.52 2.63 -2.96
N LEU A 43 5.08 1.91 -1.93
CA LEU A 43 5.81 0.79 -1.34
C LEU A 43 6.08 -0.32 -2.37
N THR A 44 5.08 -0.67 -3.17
CA THR A 44 5.22 -1.72 -4.20
C THR A 44 6.22 -1.32 -5.27
N ILE A 45 6.19 -0.06 -5.72
CA ILE A 45 7.15 0.48 -6.67
C ILE A 45 8.56 0.52 -6.06
N LEU A 46 8.69 0.93 -4.79
CA LEU A 46 9.97 0.94 -4.09
C LEU A 46 10.61 -0.47 -4.05
N LEU A 47 9.83 -1.49 -3.70
CA LEU A 47 10.28 -2.89 -3.66
C LEU A 47 10.67 -3.43 -5.05
N LEU A 48 10.04 -2.94 -6.12
CA LEU A 48 10.43 -3.28 -7.50
C LEU A 48 11.83 -2.79 -7.88
N PHE A 49 12.28 -1.67 -7.30
CA PHE A 49 13.62 -1.15 -7.53
C PHE A 49 14.64 -1.73 -6.56
N GLN A 50 14.27 -1.91 -5.29
CA GLN A 50 15.17 -2.39 -4.25
C GLN A 50 14.55 -3.58 -3.51
N PRO A 51 14.73 -4.80 -4.03
CA PRO A 51 14.12 -6.01 -3.47
C PRO A 51 14.73 -6.44 -2.13
N GLY A 52 15.87 -5.87 -1.72
CA GLY A 52 16.51 -6.14 -0.43
C GLY A 52 15.93 -5.33 0.75
N LEU A 53 14.93 -4.47 0.51
CA LEU A 53 14.19 -3.83 1.59
C LEU A 53 13.24 -4.85 2.23
N PRO A 54 13.05 -4.77 3.57
CA PRO A 54 12.13 -5.66 4.26
C PRO A 54 10.73 -5.48 3.68
N GLY A 55 10.11 -6.61 3.32
CA GLY A 55 8.76 -6.62 2.76
C GLY A 55 7.73 -6.11 3.78
N PRO A 56 6.48 -5.88 3.36
CA PRO A 56 5.42 -5.39 4.25
C PRO A 56 5.23 -6.29 5.49
N THR A 57 5.35 -7.61 5.34
CA THR A 57 5.28 -8.56 6.46
C THR A 57 6.44 -8.40 7.44
N GLU A 58 7.64 -8.16 6.93
CA GLU A 58 8.83 -7.95 7.77
C GLU A 58 8.79 -6.59 8.47
N LEU A 59 8.32 -5.54 7.79
CA LEU A 59 8.09 -4.22 8.39
C LEU A 59 7.09 -4.30 9.55
N VAL A 60 5.98 -5.03 9.38
CA VAL A 60 5.01 -5.24 10.47
C VAL A 60 5.65 -6.00 11.62
N LYS A 61 6.41 -7.06 11.37
CA LYS A 61 7.16 -7.77 12.41
C LYS A 61 8.19 -6.88 13.11
N LEU A 62 8.85 -5.96 12.40
CA LEU A 62 9.86 -5.08 12.98
C LEU A 62 9.22 -4.01 13.87
N LEU A 63 8.07 -3.46 13.45
CA LEU A 63 7.31 -2.45 14.20
C LEU A 63 6.54 -3.04 15.39
N PHE A 64 5.93 -4.21 15.23
CA PHE A 64 5.00 -4.78 16.21
C PHE A 64 5.51 -6.06 16.89
N GLY A 65 6.56 -6.72 16.38
CA GLY A 65 7.08 -7.96 16.95
C GLY A 65 7.70 -7.81 18.33
N ARG A 66 8.09 -6.59 18.72
CA ARG A 66 8.48 -6.29 20.11
C ARG A 66 7.30 -6.18 21.06
N ILE A 67 6.12 -5.84 20.56
CA ILE A 67 4.91 -5.73 21.40
C ILE A 67 4.47 -7.13 21.83
N ASP A 68 4.65 -8.13 20.96
CA ASP A 68 4.41 -9.56 21.26
C ASP A 68 5.36 -10.10 22.35
N LEU A 69 6.57 -9.54 22.45
CA LEU A 69 7.54 -9.83 23.52
C LEU A 69 7.23 -9.13 24.85
N ILE A 70 6.50 -8.01 24.82
CA ILE A 70 6.15 -7.23 26.03
C ILE A 70 4.83 -7.73 26.64
N MET A 71 3.96 -8.38 25.85
CA MET A 71 2.68 -8.95 26.32
C MET A 71 2.79 -10.39 26.86
N LYS A 72 3.99 -10.98 26.89
CA LYS A 72 4.25 -12.31 27.43
C LYS A 72 4.95 -12.24 28.77
#